data_AF-A0A0N5D9T6-F1
#
_entry.id   AF-A0A0N5D9T6-F1
#
_cell.length_a   1.000
_cell.length_b   1.000
_cell.length_c   1.000
_cell.angle_alpha   90.00
_cell.angle_beta   90.00
_cell.angle_gamma   90.00
#
_symmetry.space_group_name_H-M   'P 1'
#
loop_
_entity.id
_entity.type
_entity.pdbx_description
1 polymer ?
#
loop_
_entity_poly.entity_id
_entity_poly.type
_entity_poly.pdbx_seq_one_letter_code
_entity_poly.pdbx_strand_id
1 'polypeptide(L)'
;MSTRRSSSYNYQQTEGLSGAEYLASIYGTEKDKVNCSFYFKIGACRHGDKCSRTHHRPSFSPTILLQNFYHNPIVDVRQADAFDKVGKKNDQEQAYFDAFYEEVNSCLLFAILYNVFTELERKYGEIDEMNVCENIGEHMIGNVYVKFVREEDAEKAVKDLENRWFNGQPIYVELSPVTDFRESRCRQHEVTTCFKGGFCNFMHLKAISPQLGEKLFGHRGRYADEAGHYPGVKRERRRERSPRDRHRDDWKEREYNKRH
;
A
#
# COMPACT_ATOMS: atom_id res chain seq x y z
N MET A 1 24.52 44.36 18.42
CA MET A 1 23.21 44.10 19.06
C MET A 1 22.44 43.14 18.15
N SER A 2 22.39 41.86 18.53
CA SER A 2 21.77 40.79 17.74
C SER A 2 20.37 40.53 18.29
N THR A 3 19.33 40.83 17.52
CA THR A 3 17.94 40.55 17.90
C THR A 3 17.54 39.17 17.36
N ARG A 4 17.45 38.20 18.26
CA ARG A 4 16.85 36.88 18.01
C ARG A 4 15.35 37.06 17.72
N ARG A 5 14.91 36.75 16.51
CA ARG A 5 13.49 36.50 16.22
C ARG A 5 13.18 35.05 16.58
N SER A 6 12.42 34.87 17.65
CA SER A 6 11.89 33.58 18.09
C SER A 6 10.85 33.08 17.10
N SER A 7 11.05 31.88 16.56
CA SER A 7 10.11 31.18 15.67
C SER A 7 8.84 30.77 16.44
N SER A 8 7.77 31.54 16.28
CA SER A 8 6.41 31.19 16.73
C SER A 8 5.54 30.84 15.52
N TYR A 9 5.91 29.80 14.78
CA TYR A 9 5.07 29.20 13.74
C TYR A 9 4.76 27.77 14.17
N ASN A 10 3.54 27.54 14.68
CA ASN A 10 2.75 26.29 14.57
C ASN A 10 1.76 26.03 15.72
N TYR A 11 1.61 26.90 16.72
CA TYR A 11 0.60 26.67 17.78
C TYR A 11 -0.82 27.14 17.42
N GLN A 12 -0.98 27.98 16.39
CA GLN A 12 -2.25 28.66 16.08
C GLN A 12 -3.29 27.81 15.33
N GLN A 13 -3.03 26.54 15.02
CA GLN A 13 -3.91 25.74 14.16
C GLN A 13 -4.88 24.81 14.91
N THR A 14 -4.90 24.84 16.25
CA THR A 14 -5.74 23.95 17.06
C THR A 14 -6.64 24.68 18.06
N GLU A 15 -6.66 26.02 18.02
CA GLU A 15 -7.52 26.85 18.86
C GLU A 15 -8.96 26.82 18.33
N GLY A 16 -9.69 25.75 18.61
CA GLY A 16 -11.10 25.62 18.23
C GLY A 16 -11.61 24.20 18.05
N LEU A 17 -10.73 23.20 18.07
CA LEU A 17 -11.13 21.79 17.99
C LEU A 17 -11.55 21.28 19.37
N SER A 18 -12.65 20.52 19.43
CA SER A 18 -13.01 19.78 20.64
C SER A 18 -11.91 18.78 21.01
N GLY A 19 -11.86 18.34 22.27
CA GLY A 19 -10.84 17.38 22.73
C GLY A 19 -10.78 16.10 21.88
N ALA A 20 -11.93 15.62 21.38
CA ALA A 20 -12.00 14.46 20.48
C ALA A 20 -11.48 14.77 19.07
N GLU A 21 -11.79 15.95 18.51
CA GLU A 21 -11.30 16.36 17.19
C GLU A 21 -9.80 16.67 17.20
N TYR A 22 -9.29 17.24 18.29
CA TYR A 22 -7.86 17.45 18.49
C TYR A 22 -7.12 16.11 18.52
N LEU A 23 -7.62 15.15 19.30
CA LEU A 23 -7.02 13.81 19.36
C LEU A 23 -7.08 13.07 18.02
N ALA A 24 -8.21 13.14 17.31
CA ALA A 24 -8.35 12.56 15.96
C ALA A 24 -7.40 13.22 14.94
N SER A 25 -7.08 14.51 15.09
CA SER A 25 -6.13 15.21 14.24
C SER A 25 -4.66 14.84 14.49
N ILE A 26 -4.37 14.23 15.65
CA ILE A 26 -3.04 13.81 16.06
C ILE A 26 -2.81 12.35 15.74
N TYR A 27 -3.78 11.49 16.04
CA TYR A 27 -3.64 10.04 15.94
C TYR A 27 -3.25 9.59 14.52
N GLY A 28 -2.19 8.77 14.42
CA GLY A 28 -1.70 8.26 13.13
C GLY A 28 -1.03 9.31 12.24
N THR A 29 -0.79 10.53 12.74
CA THR A 29 -0.07 11.59 12.02
C THR A 29 1.33 11.82 12.59
N GLU A 30 2.18 12.58 11.90
CA GLU A 30 3.50 12.95 12.41
C GLU A 30 3.45 13.83 13.67
N LYS A 31 2.28 14.38 14.00
CA LYS A 31 2.06 15.14 15.24
C LYS A 31 1.96 14.22 16.46
N ASP A 32 1.66 12.94 16.26
CA ASP A 32 1.71 11.94 17.32
C ASP A 32 3.17 11.61 17.65
N LYS A 33 3.59 12.03 18.85
CA LYS A 33 4.95 11.81 19.34
C LYS A 33 5.09 10.46 20.05
N VAL A 34 3.99 9.79 20.36
CA VAL A 34 3.97 8.50 21.07
C VAL A 34 3.94 7.36 20.08
N ASN A 35 3.06 7.42 19.09
CA ASN A 35 2.86 6.33 18.14
C ASN A 35 3.67 6.53 16.86
N CYS A 36 4.14 5.43 16.28
CA CYS A 36 4.85 5.48 15.01
C CYS A 36 3.86 5.68 13.86
N SER A 37 3.83 6.89 13.31
CA SER A 37 3.01 7.22 12.14
C SER A 37 3.30 6.33 10.93
N PHE A 38 4.56 5.95 10.70
CA PHE A 38 4.94 5.09 9.59
C PHE A 38 4.43 3.66 9.76
N TYR A 39 4.60 3.06 10.94
CA TYR A 39 4.06 1.72 11.18
C TYR A 39 2.53 1.71 11.06
N PHE A 40 1.85 2.72 11.61
CA PHE A 40 0.39 2.81 11.51
C PHE A 40 -0.10 2.94 10.06
N LYS A 41 0.54 3.78 9.25
CA LYS A 41 0.11 4.02 7.86
C LYS A 41 0.57 2.94 6.90
N ILE A 42 1.80 2.46 7.04
CA ILE A 42 2.49 1.62 6.06
C ILE A 42 2.52 0.15 6.49
N GLY A 43 2.32 -0.15 7.78
CA GLY A 43 2.50 -1.49 8.34
C GLY A 43 3.97 -1.89 8.50
N ALA A 44 4.91 -1.02 8.13
CA ALA A 44 6.33 -1.27 8.20
C ALA A 44 7.09 -0.03 8.72
N CYS A 45 8.19 -0.26 9.42
CA CYS A 45 9.06 0.81 9.92
C CYS A 45 10.53 0.42 9.73
N ARG A 46 11.34 1.35 9.22
CA ARG A 46 12.78 1.17 9.03
C ARG A 46 13.56 0.84 10.31
N HIS A 47 13.01 1.16 11.49
CA HIS A 47 13.66 0.86 12.76
C HIS A 47 13.22 -0.48 13.36
N GLY A 48 12.23 -1.16 12.75
CA GLY A 48 11.66 -2.41 13.28
C GLY A 48 11.27 -2.28 14.75
N ASP A 49 11.59 -3.29 15.55
CA ASP A 49 11.31 -3.30 16.99
C ASP A 49 12.21 -2.35 17.80
N LYS A 50 13.25 -1.77 17.20
CA LYS A 50 14.13 -0.76 17.84
C LYS A 50 13.59 0.66 17.69
N CYS A 51 12.38 0.83 17.14
CA CYS A 51 11.78 2.15 16.98
C CYS A 51 11.55 2.80 18.36
N SER A 52 11.85 4.10 18.46
CA SER A 52 11.60 4.87 19.68
C SER A 52 10.13 5.19 19.91
N ARG A 53 9.27 4.92 18.93
CA ARG A 53 7.82 5.14 18.97
C ARG A 53 7.10 3.81 18.99
N THR A 54 5.91 3.78 19.59
CA THR A 54 5.15 2.55 19.76
C THR A 54 4.61 2.01 18.42
N HIS A 55 4.78 0.71 18.19
CA HIS A 55 4.18 -0.03 17.08
C HIS A 55 2.98 -0.84 17.60
N HIS A 56 1.78 -0.45 17.19
CA HIS A 56 0.55 -1.16 17.57
C HIS A 56 0.21 -2.24 16.54
N ARG A 57 0.64 -3.47 16.80
CA ARG A 57 0.23 -4.66 16.03
C ARG A 57 -1.26 -4.92 16.29
N PRO A 58 -2.13 -4.86 15.27
CA PRO A 58 -3.56 -5.06 15.47
C PRO A 58 -3.86 -6.53 15.78
N SER A 59 -4.80 -6.79 16.69
CA SER A 59 -5.32 -8.14 16.92
C SER A 59 -6.40 -8.54 15.91
N PHE A 60 -6.96 -7.55 15.20
CA PHE A 60 -7.93 -7.72 14.12
C PHE A 60 -7.62 -6.70 13.03
N SER A 61 -7.58 -7.14 11.78
CA SER A 61 -7.43 -6.27 10.61
C SER A 61 -7.93 -7.00 9.38
N PRO A 62 -8.53 -6.30 8.39
CA PRO A 62 -8.82 -6.90 7.10
C PRO A 62 -7.56 -7.14 6.26
N THR A 63 -6.42 -6.56 6.63
CA THR A 63 -5.19 -6.60 5.85
C THR A 63 -4.14 -7.49 6.50
N ILE A 64 -3.57 -8.39 5.73
CA ILE A 64 -2.37 -9.16 6.08
C ILE A 64 -1.16 -8.62 5.33
N LEU A 65 0.01 -8.78 5.93
CA LEU A 65 1.31 -8.51 5.34
C LEU A 65 2.10 -9.82 5.27
N LEU A 66 2.52 -10.21 4.06
CA LEU A 66 3.53 -11.22 3.82
C LEU A 66 4.87 -10.51 3.65
N GLN A 67 5.75 -10.66 4.63
CA GLN A 67 7.04 -9.97 4.64
C GLN A 67 8.02 -10.64 3.69
N ASN A 68 8.73 -9.84 2.87
CA ASN A 68 9.77 -10.32 1.96
C ASN A 68 9.36 -11.56 1.13
N PHE A 69 8.11 -11.58 0.65
CA PHE A 69 7.53 -12.72 -0.05
C PHE A 69 7.86 -12.70 -1.55
N TYR A 70 7.94 -11.50 -2.14
CA TYR A 70 8.35 -11.31 -3.52
C TYR A 70 9.84 -10.96 -3.59
N HIS A 71 10.66 -11.87 -4.10
CA HIS A 71 12.05 -11.56 -4.40
C HIS A 71 12.17 -11.09 -5.82
N ASN A 72 12.61 -9.85 -6.00
CA ASN A 72 13.00 -9.36 -7.30
C ASN A 72 14.40 -9.92 -7.64
N PRO A 73 14.55 -10.73 -8.69
CA PRO A 73 15.83 -11.22 -9.18
C PRO A 73 16.90 -10.14 -9.39
N ILE A 74 16.49 -8.90 -9.70
CA ILE A 74 17.40 -7.75 -9.93
C ILE A 74 18.01 -7.24 -8.62
N VAL A 75 17.30 -7.36 -7.50
CA VAL A 75 17.69 -6.75 -6.21
C VAL A 75 18.43 -7.74 -5.31
N ASP A 76 18.68 -8.97 -5.76
CA ASP A 76 19.53 -9.90 -5.02
C ASP A 76 20.93 -9.30 -4.92
N VAL A 77 21.27 -8.81 -3.72
CA VAL A 77 22.53 -8.12 -3.38
C VAL A 77 23.75 -8.98 -3.77
N ARG A 78 23.57 -10.29 -3.88
CA ARG A 78 24.59 -11.25 -4.35
C ARG A 78 24.91 -11.12 -5.84
N GLN A 79 23.99 -10.62 -6.66
CA GLN A 79 24.20 -10.40 -8.10
C GLN A 79 24.75 -9.00 -8.42
N ALA A 80 24.56 -8.00 -7.55
CA ALA A 80 25.16 -6.68 -7.74
C ALA A 80 26.70 -6.75 -7.82
N ASP A 81 27.34 -7.57 -6.96
CA ASP A 81 28.79 -7.83 -6.99
C ASP A 81 29.26 -8.63 -8.22
N ALA A 82 28.35 -9.38 -8.86
CA ALA A 82 28.61 -10.10 -10.11
C ALA A 82 28.42 -9.18 -11.34
N PHE A 83 27.48 -8.24 -11.28
CA PHE A 83 27.20 -7.25 -12.33
C PHE A 83 28.32 -6.23 -12.48
N ASP A 84 28.94 -5.78 -11.37
CA ASP A 84 30.13 -4.91 -11.43
C ASP A 84 31.36 -5.62 -12.06
N LYS A 85 31.34 -6.97 -12.14
CA LYS A 85 32.42 -7.78 -12.73
C LYS A 85 32.18 -8.21 -14.16
N VAL A 86 30.93 -8.24 -14.64
CA VAL A 86 30.60 -8.49 -16.06
C VAL A 86 30.52 -7.13 -16.76
N GLY A 87 31.70 -6.66 -17.16
CA GLY A 87 31.90 -5.32 -17.71
C GLY A 87 30.87 -4.89 -18.75
N LYS A 88 30.44 -3.62 -18.63
CA LYS A 88 29.67 -2.86 -19.63
C LYS A 88 30.35 -2.99 -20.99
N LYS A 89 29.85 -3.89 -21.84
CA LYS A 89 30.48 -4.16 -23.14
C LYS A 89 29.82 -3.44 -24.31
N ASN A 90 28.53 -3.07 -24.25
CA ASN A 90 27.84 -2.16 -25.20
C ASN A 90 26.42 -1.76 -24.72
N ASP A 91 25.94 -0.56 -25.09
CA ASP A 91 24.59 -0.06 -24.71
C ASP A 91 23.43 -0.89 -25.29
N GLN A 92 23.61 -1.48 -26.48
CA GLN A 92 22.60 -2.32 -27.14
C GLN A 92 22.44 -3.69 -26.47
N GLU A 93 23.55 -4.29 -26.03
CA GLU A 93 23.52 -5.55 -25.28
C GLU A 93 22.86 -5.34 -23.92
N GLN A 94 23.19 -4.24 -23.23
CA GLN A 94 22.55 -3.88 -21.97
C GLN A 94 21.03 -3.73 -22.12
N ALA A 95 20.56 -3.05 -23.18
CA ALA A 95 19.13 -2.90 -23.45
C ALA A 95 18.40 -4.24 -23.70
N TYR A 96 19.04 -5.17 -24.42
CA TYR A 96 18.49 -6.51 -24.62
C TYR A 96 18.41 -7.30 -23.31
N PHE A 97 19.46 -7.23 -22.49
CA PHE A 97 19.47 -7.85 -21.17
C PHE A 97 18.38 -7.26 -20.28
N ASP A 98 18.29 -5.94 -20.17
CA ASP A 98 17.29 -5.25 -19.35
C ASP A 98 15.86 -5.63 -19.78
N ALA A 99 15.59 -5.69 -21.08
CA ALA A 99 14.28 -6.11 -21.61
C ALA A 99 13.94 -7.57 -21.26
N PHE A 100 14.91 -8.49 -21.41
CA PHE A 100 14.73 -9.89 -21.03
C PHE A 100 14.47 -10.05 -19.52
N TYR A 101 15.18 -9.30 -18.67
CA TYR A 101 14.98 -9.35 -17.22
C TYR A 101 13.61 -8.79 -16.81
N GLU A 102 13.18 -7.67 -17.39
CA GLU A 102 11.83 -7.14 -17.13
C GLU A 102 10.74 -8.14 -17.53
N GLU A 103 10.93 -8.88 -18.63
CA GLU A 103 10.01 -9.94 -19.05
C GLU A 103 9.97 -11.09 -18.03
N VAL A 104 11.13 -11.60 -17.63
CA VAL A 104 11.23 -12.67 -16.61
C VAL A 104 10.62 -12.22 -15.28
N ASN A 105 10.89 -10.99 -14.85
CA ASN A 105 10.33 -10.43 -13.63
C ASN A 105 8.80 -10.29 -13.69
N SER A 106 8.28 -9.83 -14.83
CA SER A 106 6.84 -9.74 -15.08
C SER A 106 6.19 -11.13 -15.04
N CYS A 107 6.80 -12.14 -15.68
CA CYS A 107 6.33 -13.52 -15.62
C CYS A 107 6.39 -14.12 -14.21
N LEU A 108 7.46 -13.88 -13.46
CA LEU A 108 7.61 -14.36 -12.10
C LEU A 108 6.58 -13.72 -11.17
N LEU A 109 6.41 -12.39 -11.27
CA LEU A 109 5.38 -11.66 -10.55
C LEU A 109 3.99 -12.17 -10.90
N PHE A 110 3.71 -12.40 -12.19
CA PHE A 110 2.45 -12.97 -12.65
C PHE A 110 2.16 -14.32 -12.00
N ALA A 111 3.12 -15.24 -12.04
CA ALA A 111 2.95 -16.59 -11.51
C ALA A 111 2.75 -16.57 -9.98
N ILE A 112 3.57 -15.80 -9.27
CA ILE A 112 3.48 -15.66 -7.81
C ILE A 112 2.13 -15.06 -7.42
N LEU A 113 1.76 -13.91 -8.01
CA LEU A 113 0.51 -13.23 -7.70
C LEU A 113 -0.70 -14.10 -8.02
N TYR A 114 -0.73 -14.73 -9.20
CA TYR A 114 -1.85 -15.59 -9.58
C TYR A 114 -2.01 -16.78 -8.63
N ASN A 115 -0.92 -17.46 -8.30
CA ASN A 115 -0.96 -18.63 -7.41
C ASN A 115 -1.38 -18.24 -6.00
N VAL A 116 -0.79 -17.18 -5.44
CA VAL A 116 -1.13 -16.71 -4.09
C VAL A 116 -2.57 -16.22 -4.06
N PHE A 117 -2.97 -15.35 -5.00
CA PHE A 117 -4.32 -14.79 -5.04
C PHE A 117 -5.38 -15.90 -5.10
N THR A 118 -5.22 -16.84 -6.04
CA THR A 118 -6.20 -17.93 -6.21
C THR A 118 -6.22 -18.88 -5.03
N GLU A 119 -5.08 -19.14 -4.38
CA GLU A 119 -5.03 -19.97 -3.19
C GLU A 119 -5.71 -19.29 -2.00
N LEU A 120 -5.36 -18.02 -1.73
CA LEU A 120 -5.90 -17.26 -0.61
C LEU A 120 -7.41 -17.09 -0.74
N GLU A 121 -7.89 -16.76 -1.95
CA GLU A 121 -9.30 -16.57 -2.21
C GLU A 121 -10.11 -17.87 -2.04
N ARG A 122 -9.56 -19.00 -2.48
CA ARG A 122 -10.24 -20.30 -2.36
C ARG A 122 -10.28 -20.81 -0.93
N LYS A 123 -9.23 -20.58 -0.14
CA LYS A 123 -9.10 -21.13 1.22
C LYS A 123 -9.70 -20.26 2.31
N TYR A 124 -9.54 -18.93 2.21
CA TYR A 124 -9.87 -18.03 3.32
C TYR A 124 -11.08 -17.16 3.01
N GLY A 125 -11.04 -16.43 1.89
CA GLY A 125 -12.14 -15.54 1.53
C GLY A 125 -11.79 -14.53 0.46
N GLU A 126 -12.79 -13.74 0.07
CA GLU A 126 -12.68 -12.79 -1.03
C GLU A 126 -11.63 -11.69 -0.74
N ILE A 127 -10.74 -11.46 -1.71
CA ILE A 127 -9.71 -10.42 -1.65
C ILE A 127 -10.25 -9.10 -2.21
N ASP A 128 -10.24 -8.05 -1.38
CA ASP A 128 -10.56 -6.69 -1.79
C ASP A 128 -9.38 -6.02 -2.50
N GLU A 129 -8.16 -6.13 -2.01
CA GLU A 129 -7.02 -5.48 -2.68
C GLU A 129 -5.73 -6.28 -2.46
N MET A 130 -4.87 -6.39 -3.47
CA MET A 130 -3.59 -7.07 -3.36
C MET A 130 -2.50 -6.23 -4.01
N ASN A 131 -1.45 -5.93 -3.25
CA ASN A 131 -0.39 -5.00 -3.63
C ASN A 131 0.99 -5.58 -3.30
N VAL A 132 1.94 -5.43 -4.23
CA VAL A 132 3.33 -5.90 -4.08
C VAL A 132 4.27 -4.71 -4.05
N CYS A 133 5.16 -4.67 -3.06
CA CYS A 133 6.17 -3.65 -2.93
C CYS A 133 7.45 -4.01 -3.68
N GLU A 134 7.90 -3.11 -4.55
CA GLU A 134 9.22 -3.12 -5.20
C GLU A 134 10.22 -2.16 -4.51
N ASN A 135 9.97 -1.83 -3.25
CA ASN A 135 10.91 -1.05 -2.44
C ASN A 135 12.25 -1.77 -2.30
N ILE A 136 13.35 -1.00 -2.24
CA ILE A 136 14.70 -1.54 -2.00
C ILE A 136 15.04 -1.57 -0.50
N GLY A 137 14.36 -0.74 0.30
CA GLY A 137 14.61 -0.66 1.74
C GLY A 137 14.22 -1.96 2.45
N GLU A 138 15.08 -2.43 3.35
CA GLU A 138 14.94 -3.71 4.09
C GLU A 138 13.58 -3.89 4.78
N HIS A 139 12.99 -2.80 5.27
CA HIS A 139 11.71 -2.83 5.95
C HIS A 139 10.49 -2.99 5.03
N MET A 140 10.64 -2.86 3.70
CA MET A 140 9.54 -2.94 2.73
C MET A 140 9.83 -3.83 1.51
N ILE A 141 11.07 -4.27 1.35
CA ILE A 141 11.48 -5.06 0.18
C ILE A 141 10.67 -6.35 0.10
N GLY A 142 10.05 -6.56 -1.06
CA GLY A 142 9.30 -7.78 -1.34
C GLY A 142 8.02 -7.97 -0.53
N ASN A 143 7.57 -6.95 0.21
CA ASN A 143 6.36 -7.05 1.01
C ASN A 143 5.12 -7.18 0.11
N VAL A 144 4.26 -8.14 0.43
CA VAL A 144 2.98 -8.34 -0.25
C VAL A 144 1.86 -8.07 0.74
N TYR A 145 1.02 -7.10 0.42
CA TYR A 145 -0.15 -6.76 1.21
C TYR A 145 -1.38 -7.38 0.56
N VAL A 146 -2.19 -8.07 1.37
CA VAL A 146 -3.46 -8.65 0.93
C VAL A 146 -4.54 -8.17 1.88
N LYS A 147 -5.50 -7.44 1.33
CA LYS A 147 -6.67 -6.96 2.05
C LYS A 147 -7.87 -7.80 1.67
N PHE A 148 -8.46 -8.46 2.66
CA PHE A 148 -9.70 -9.22 2.52
C PHE A 148 -10.92 -8.31 2.66
N VAL A 149 -12.05 -8.77 2.12
CA VAL A 149 -13.35 -8.10 2.33
C VAL A 149 -13.81 -8.21 3.78
N ARG A 150 -13.43 -9.30 4.48
CA ARG A 150 -13.79 -9.59 5.88
C ARG A 150 -12.52 -9.75 6.74
N GLU A 151 -12.57 -9.19 7.94
CA GLU A 151 -11.46 -9.27 8.91
C GLU A 151 -11.23 -10.69 9.45
N GLU A 152 -12.30 -11.48 9.58
CA GLU A 152 -12.25 -12.89 10.00
C GLU A 152 -11.42 -13.76 9.06
N ASP A 153 -11.43 -13.45 7.76
CA ASP A 153 -10.73 -14.24 6.74
C ASP A 153 -9.23 -13.93 6.76
N ALA A 154 -8.86 -12.68 7.06
CA ALA A 154 -7.48 -12.29 7.31
C ALA A 154 -6.90 -13.04 8.52
N GLU A 155 -7.63 -13.11 9.64
CA GLU A 155 -7.15 -13.82 10.84
C GLU A 155 -6.94 -15.33 10.58
N LYS A 156 -7.86 -15.96 9.84
CA LYS A 156 -7.70 -17.37 9.41
C LYS A 156 -6.48 -17.54 8.52
N ALA A 157 -6.25 -16.61 7.59
CA ALA A 157 -5.10 -16.66 6.68
C ALA A 157 -3.77 -16.59 7.44
N VAL A 158 -3.63 -15.68 8.41
CA VAL A 158 -2.40 -15.59 9.23
C VAL A 158 -2.14 -16.91 9.96
N LYS A 159 -3.15 -17.47 10.63
CA LYS A 159 -3.02 -18.72 11.41
C LYS A 159 -2.57 -19.92 10.58
N ASP A 160 -3.06 -20.06 9.33
CA ASP A 160 -2.65 -21.17 8.46
C ASP A 160 -1.30 -20.91 7.79
N LEU A 161 -0.99 -19.66 7.43
CA LEU A 161 0.22 -19.31 6.69
C LEU A 161 1.49 -19.24 7.56
N GLU A 162 1.39 -18.98 8.86
CA GLU A 162 2.53 -18.79 9.77
C GLU A 162 3.52 -19.97 9.81
N ASN A 163 3.04 -21.19 9.54
CA ASN A 163 3.87 -22.40 9.54
C ASN A 163 4.08 -23.01 8.14
N ARG A 164 3.84 -22.22 7.09
CA ARG A 164 3.95 -22.69 5.71
C ARG A 164 5.25 -22.25 5.05
N TRP A 165 5.63 -23.01 4.03
CA TRP A 165 6.83 -22.78 3.24
C TRP A 165 6.43 -22.47 1.81
N PHE A 166 7.10 -21.48 1.22
CA PHE A 166 6.99 -21.13 -0.18
C PHE A 166 8.37 -21.07 -0.79
N ASN A 167 8.60 -21.77 -1.90
CA ASN A 167 9.87 -21.81 -2.62
C ASN A 167 11.11 -22.10 -1.73
N GLY A 168 10.96 -22.98 -0.73
CA GLY A 168 12.06 -23.36 0.17
C GLY A 168 12.36 -22.36 1.28
N GLN A 169 11.51 -21.35 1.49
CA GLN A 169 11.61 -20.39 2.59
C GLN A 169 10.32 -20.37 3.43
N PRO A 170 10.42 -20.11 4.75
CA PRO A 170 9.25 -19.93 5.60
C PRO A 170 8.51 -18.64 5.23
N ILE A 171 7.19 -18.69 5.27
CA ILE A 171 6.33 -17.52 5.04
C ILE A 171 6.20 -16.74 6.35
N TYR A 172 6.65 -15.48 6.36
CA TYR A 172 6.41 -14.57 7.47
C TYR A 172 5.15 -13.76 7.19
N VAL A 173 4.10 -14.03 7.97
CA VAL A 173 2.80 -13.38 7.83
C VAL A 173 2.41 -12.69 9.13
N GLU A 174 1.87 -11.49 9.04
CA GLU A 174 1.28 -10.78 10.18
C GLU A 174 0.04 -9.98 9.78
N LEU A 175 -0.80 -9.64 10.77
CA LEU A 175 -1.87 -8.67 10.57
C LEU A 175 -1.27 -7.27 10.42
N SER A 176 -1.67 -6.56 9.36
CA SER A 176 -1.17 -5.23 9.05
C SER A 176 -2.17 -4.16 9.48
N PRO A 177 -1.74 -3.03 10.09
CA PRO A 177 -2.63 -1.92 10.43
C PRO A 177 -3.12 -1.12 9.21
N VAL A 178 -2.59 -1.41 8.01
CA VAL A 178 -2.89 -0.67 6.77
C VAL A 178 -4.35 -0.90 6.37
N THR A 179 -5.12 0.18 6.28
CA THR A 179 -6.53 0.14 5.87
C THR A 179 -6.79 0.82 4.53
N ASP A 180 -6.01 1.85 4.20
CA ASP A 180 -6.08 2.61 2.95
C ASP A 180 -4.69 2.67 2.29
N PHE A 181 -4.53 1.97 1.18
CA PHE A 181 -3.28 1.96 0.44
C PHE A 181 -2.97 3.31 -0.21
N ARG A 182 -3.98 4.14 -0.53
CA ARG A 182 -3.76 5.42 -1.22
C ARG A 182 -2.91 6.40 -0.41
N GLU A 183 -3.02 6.36 0.92
CA GLU A 183 -2.20 7.16 1.84
C GLU A 183 -0.82 6.54 2.09
N SER A 184 -0.65 5.28 1.70
CA SER A 184 0.56 4.48 1.92
C SER A 184 1.49 4.47 0.72
N ARG A 185 0.95 4.69 -0.49
CA ARG A 185 1.70 4.72 -1.76
C ARG A 185 2.58 5.96 -1.88
N CYS A 186 3.74 5.77 -2.49
CA CYS A 186 4.63 6.87 -2.84
C CYS A 186 4.13 7.58 -4.10
N ARG A 187 3.56 8.79 -3.94
CA ARG A 187 3.04 9.58 -5.07
C ARG A 187 4.08 9.87 -6.15
N GLN A 188 5.35 10.03 -5.77
CA GLN A 188 6.41 10.28 -6.74
C GLN A 188 6.70 9.06 -7.60
N HIS A 189 6.63 7.86 -6.99
CA HIS A 189 6.81 6.58 -7.68
C HIS A 189 5.67 6.26 -8.64
N GLU A 190 4.45 6.73 -8.35
CA GLU A 190 3.29 6.56 -9.24
C GLU A 190 3.46 7.28 -10.59
N VAL A 191 4.16 8.43 -10.60
CA VAL A 191 4.29 9.28 -11.81
C VAL A 191 5.62 9.08 -12.52
N THR A 192 6.69 8.85 -11.74
CA THR A 192 8.09 8.80 -12.22
C THR A 192 8.90 7.87 -11.33
N THR A 193 10.22 7.87 -11.47
CA THR A 193 11.11 7.19 -10.51
C THR A 193 11.28 8.00 -9.23
N CYS A 194 11.07 7.36 -8.08
CA CYS A 194 11.31 7.98 -6.78
C CYS A 194 12.81 8.12 -6.47
N PHE A 195 13.29 9.36 -6.30
CA PHE A 195 14.72 9.64 -6.03
C PHE A 195 15.21 9.21 -4.64
N LYS A 196 14.30 8.83 -3.73
CA LYS A 196 14.67 8.39 -2.37
C LYS A 196 15.27 6.98 -2.34
N GLY A 197 15.09 6.18 -3.41
CA GLY A 197 15.59 4.81 -3.48
C GLY A 197 15.23 3.98 -2.25
N GLY A 198 16.22 3.28 -1.68
CA GLY A 198 16.06 2.49 -0.45
C GLY A 198 15.70 3.26 0.83
N PHE A 199 15.79 4.60 0.80
CA PHE A 199 15.43 5.46 1.95
C PHE A 199 13.96 5.93 1.90
N CYS A 200 13.20 5.57 0.86
CA CYS A 200 11.77 5.85 0.83
C CYS A 200 11.05 5.04 1.91
N ASN A 201 10.11 5.68 2.63
CA ASN A 201 9.29 5.03 3.66
C ASN A 201 7.83 4.86 3.20
N PHE A 202 7.56 5.09 1.91
CA PHE A 202 6.25 4.90 1.30
C PHE A 202 6.31 3.73 0.32
N MET A 203 5.17 3.06 0.13
CA MET A 203 5.08 1.88 -0.72
C MET A 203 5.34 2.25 -2.18
N HIS A 204 6.37 1.63 -2.77
CA HIS A 204 6.58 1.61 -4.21
C HIS A 204 5.86 0.38 -4.71
N LEU A 205 4.67 0.54 -5.24
CA LEU A 205 3.88 -0.58 -5.71
C LEU A 205 4.26 -0.94 -7.13
N LYS A 206 4.42 -2.24 -7.39
CA LYS A 206 4.61 -2.76 -8.73
C LYS A 206 3.26 -2.84 -9.43
N ALA A 207 3.14 -2.18 -10.58
CA ALA A 207 1.96 -2.29 -11.43
C ALA A 207 1.81 -3.73 -11.95
N ILE A 208 0.57 -4.23 -11.92
CA ILE A 208 0.24 -5.57 -12.41
C ILE A 208 -0.10 -5.48 -13.90
N SER A 209 0.27 -6.49 -14.69
CA SER A 209 -0.10 -6.51 -16.10
C SER A 209 -1.63 -6.50 -16.27
N PRO A 210 -2.18 -5.76 -17.26
CA PRO A 210 -3.64 -5.69 -17.46
C PRO A 210 -4.29 -7.06 -17.63
N GLN A 211 -3.60 -8.00 -18.28
CA GLN A 211 -4.08 -9.37 -18.48
C GLN A 211 -4.20 -10.15 -17.16
N LEU A 212 -3.27 -9.94 -16.22
CA LEU A 212 -3.37 -10.53 -14.90
C LEU A 212 -4.49 -9.86 -14.11
N GLY A 213 -4.53 -8.54 -14.09
CA GLY A 213 -5.55 -7.79 -13.37
C GLY A 213 -6.97 -8.12 -13.84
N GLU A 214 -7.18 -8.31 -15.13
CA GLU A 214 -8.47 -8.78 -15.68
C GLU A 214 -8.80 -10.22 -15.23
N LYS A 215 -7.82 -11.12 -15.17
CA LYS A 215 -8.04 -12.48 -14.64
C LYS A 215 -8.36 -12.50 -13.15
N LEU A 216 -7.72 -11.63 -12.35
CA LEU A 216 -7.91 -11.59 -10.90
C LEU A 216 -9.17 -10.82 -10.50
N PHE A 217 -9.45 -9.72 -11.20
CA PHE A 217 -10.44 -8.72 -10.78
C PHE A 217 -11.48 -8.36 -11.85
N GLY A 218 -11.28 -8.76 -13.11
CA GLY A 218 -12.15 -8.39 -14.24
C GLY A 218 -13.58 -8.91 -14.09
N HIS A 219 -13.77 -10.13 -13.57
CA HIS A 219 -15.09 -10.66 -13.25
C HIS A 219 -15.87 -9.84 -12.22
N ARG A 220 -15.19 -8.95 -11.49
CA ARG A 220 -15.78 -8.06 -10.48
C ARG A 220 -16.02 -6.65 -11.02
N GLY A 221 -15.85 -6.43 -12.33
CA GLY A 221 -16.01 -5.11 -12.96
C GLY A 221 -14.98 -4.09 -12.48
N ARG A 222 -13.81 -4.55 -12.03
CA ARG A 222 -12.73 -3.69 -11.55
C ARG A 222 -11.71 -3.43 -12.65
N TYR A 223 -11.25 -2.19 -12.69
CA TYR A 223 -10.29 -1.71 -13.69
C TYR A 223 -9.08 -1.11 -12.99
N ALA A 224 -7.94 -1.15 -13.66
CA ALA A 224 -6.72 -0.52 -13.18
C ALA A 224 -6.90 1.01 -13.13
N ASP A 225 -6.27 1.64 -12.14
CA ASP A 225 -6.07 3.09 -12.10
C ASP A 225 -5.00 3.51 -13.12
N GLU A 226 -4.77 4.82 -13.25
CA GLU A 226 -3.77 5.39 -14.17
C GLU A 226 -2.34 4.87 -13.91
N ALA A 227 -2.07 4.45 -12.68
CA ALA A 227 -0.79 3.88 -12.27
C ALA A 227 -0.75 2.35 -12.39
N GLY A 228 -1.78 1.70 -12.95
CA GLY A 228 -1.81 0.25 -13.17
C GLY A 228 -2.18 -0.58 -11.93
N HIS A 229 -2.75 0.03 -10.89
CA HIS A 229 -3.17 -0.66 -9.67
C HIS A 229 -4.68 -0.91 -9.66
N TYR A 230 -5.13 -1.97 -8.98
CA TYR A 230 -6.55 -2.33 -8.88
C TYR A 230 -7.07 -2.01 -7.48
N PRO A 231 -7.56 -0.77 -7.23
CA PRO A 231 -7.99 -0.38 -5.90
C PRO A 231 -9.22 -1.19 -5.45
N GLY A 232 -9.32 -1.37 -4.13
CA GLY A 232 -10.50 -1.96 -3.50
C GLY A 232 -11.79 -1.20 -3.85
N VAL A 233 -12.93 -1.88 -3.74
CA VAL A 233 -14.22 -1.23 -4.02
C VAL A 233 -14.40 -0.10 -3.01
N LYS A 234 -14.54 1.14 -3.49
CA LYS A 234 -15.06 2.21 -2.65
C LYS A 234 -16.46 1.78 -2.23
N ARG A 235 -16.59 1.20 -1.04
CA ARG A 235 -17.81 1.33 -0.25
C ARG A 235 -17.93 2.82 -0.06
N GLU A 236 -18.59 3.50 -1.00
CA GLU A 236 -19.23 4.75 -0.69
C GLU A 236 -19.99 4.41 0.59
N ARG A 237 -19.48 4.88 1.73
CA ARG A 237 -20.36 5.23 2.85
C ARG A 237 -21.46 5.94 2.11
N ARG A 238 -22.66 5.32 2.02
CA ARG A 238 -23.85 6.03 1.58
C ARG A 238 -23.69 7.35 2.29
N ARG A 239 -23.44 8.43 1.53
CA ARG A 239 -23.77 9.74 2.02
C ARG A 239 -25.25 9.53 2.23
N GLU A 240 -25.65 9.23 3.45
CA GLU A 240 -27.00 9.44 3.88
C GLU A 240 -27.16 10.92 3.60
N ARG A 241 -27.65 11.22 2.39
CA ARG A 241 -28.01 12.58 1.99
C ARG A 241 -28.82 13.05 3.17
N SER A 242 -28.31 14.07 3.87
CA SER A 242 -29.01 14.63 5.00
C SER A 242 -30.44 14.88 4.54
N PRO A 243 -31.48 14.67 5.35
CA PRO A 243 -32.84 15.02 4.97
C PRO A 243 -32.96 16.44 4.38
N ARG A 244 -32.04 17.35 4.74
CA ARG A 244 -31.88 18.68 4.13
C ARG A 244 -31.55 18.68 2.63
N ASP A 245 -30.74 17.75 2.15
CA ASP A 245 -30.34 17.69 0.73
C ASP A 245 -31.48 17.20 -0.16
N ARG A 246 -32.34 16.29 0.33
CA ARG A 246 -33.55 15.86 -0.40
C ARG A 246 -34.56 17.00 -0.59
N HIS A 247 -34.65 17.90 0.39
CA HIS A 247 -35.59 19.00 0.37
C HIS A 247 -35.20 20.11 -0.63
N ARG A 248 -33.90 20.21 -0.97
CA ARG A 248 -33.38 21.18 -1.93
C ARG A 248 -33.68 20.78 -3.38
N ASP A 249 -33.68 19.47 -3.66
CA ASP A 249 -33.98 18.95 -5.00
C ASP A 249 -35.50 19.05 -5.30
N ASP A 250 -36.38 18.75 -4.33
CA ASP A 250 -37.85 18.93 -4.47
C ASP A 250 -38.25 20.41 -4.68
N TRP A 251 -37.55 21.36 -4.04
CA TRP A 251 -37.81 22.78 -4.26
C TRP A 251 -37.43 23.24 -5.67
N LYS A 252 -36.32 22.73 -6.21
CA LYS A 252 -35.86 23.05 -7.57
C LYS A 252 -36.75 22.43 -8.64
N GLU A 253 -37.23 21.21 -8.41
CA GLU A 253 -38.15 20.53 -9.32
C GLU A 253 -39.52 21.23 -9.35
N ARG A 254 -40.01 21.68 -8.19
CA ARG A 254 -41.23 22.50 -8.11
C ARG A 254 -41.09 23.89 -8.74
N GLU A 255 -39.93 24.53 -8.67
CA GLU A 255 -39.70 25.79 -9.37
C GLU A 255 -39.59 25.62 -10.89
N TYR A 256 -38.98 24.53 -11.36
CA TYR A 256 -38.87 24.23 -12.79
C TYR A 256 -40.24 23.98 -13.42
N ASN A 257 -41.10 23.18 -12.77
CA ASN A 257 -42.48 22.90 -13.20
C ASN A 257 -43.46 24.09 -13.04
N LYS A 258 -43.02 25.21 -12.46
CA LYS A 258 -43.80 26.46 -12.46
C LYS A 258 -43.40 27.42 -13.57
N ARG A 259 -42.27 27.16 -14.23
CA ARG A 259 -41.71 28.01 -15.30
C ARG A 259 -41.93 27.44 -16.71
N HIS A 260 -42.53 26.24 -16.80
CA HIS A 260 -43.02 25.58 -18.02
C HIS A 260 -44.44 25.06 -17.74
#